data_AF-A0A292Z4Q8-F1
#
_entry.id   AF-A0A292Z4Q8-F1
#
_cell.length_a   1.000
_cell.length_b   1.000
_cell.length_c   1.000
_cell.angle_alpha   90.00
_cell.angle_beta   90.00
_cell.angle_gamma   90.00
#
_symmetry.space_group_name_H-M   'P 1'
#
loop_
_entity.id
_entity.type
_entity.pdbx_description
1 polymer ?
#
loop_
_entity_poly.entity_id
_entity_poly.type
_entity_poly.pdbx_seq_one_letter_code
_entity_poly.pdbx_strand_id
1 'polypeptide(L)'
;MTMMSLSEMARCLRTSRVLQRYLDGEADDLTAARVAEHLETCRRCGLQARTYQAIKEALRSGSRDVDDLALRRLHAFSRSLADTDDAG
;
A
#
# COMPACT_ATOMS: atom_id res chain seq x y z
N MET A 1 -20.05 -0.34 27.25
CA MET A 1 -19.55 -1.05 26.05
C MET A 1 -20.73 -1.31 25.15
N THR A 2 -20.87 -0.57 24.06
CA THR A 2 -21.98 -0.71 23.11
C THR A 2 -21.89 -2.07 22.43
N MET A 3 -22.97 -2.86 22.46
CA MET A 3 -23.06 -4.09 21.67
C MET A 3 -23.06 -3.72 20.18
N MET A 4 -22.02 -4.13 19.45
CA MET A 4 -22.04 -4.10 17.99
C MET A 4 -22.95 -5.20 17.48
N SER A 5 -23.74 -4.88 16.46
CA SER A 5 -24.52 -5.87 15.73
C SER A 5 -23.61 -6.80 14.93
N LEU A 6 -24.11 -8.01 14.65
CA LEU A 6 -23.38 -9.00 13.83
C LEU A 6 -23.08 -8.48 12.42
N SER A 7 -23.94 -7.64 11.87
CA SER A 7 -23.74 -7.02 10.55
C SER A 7 -22.58 -6.03 10.55
N GLU A 8 -22.45 -5.20 11.60
CA GLU A 8 -21.32 -4.29 11.78
C GLU A 8 -20.00 -5.03 11.95
N MET A 9 -20.00 -6.13 12.72
CA MET A 9 -18.80 -6.98 12.88
C MET A 9 -18.38 -7.59 11.55
N ALA A 10 -19.33 -8.12 10.77
CA ALA A 10 -19.05 -8.68 9.46
C ALA A 10 -18.50 -7.62 8.48
N ARG A 11 -19.00 -6.39 8.55
CA ARG A 11 -18.52 -5.26 7.73
C ARG A 11 -17.08 -4.90 8.10
N CYS A 12 -16.76 -4.80 9.40
CA CYS A 12 -15.40 -4.58 9.87
C CYS A 12 -14.44 -5.67 9.40
N LEU A 13 -14.83 -6.95 9.53
CA LEU A 13 -14.01 -8.08 9.09
C LEU A 13 -13.76 -8.06 7.57
N ARG A 14 -14.78 -7.75 6.77
CA ARG A 14 -14.61 -7.60 5.32
C ARG A 14 -13.65 -6.47 4.99
N THR A 15 -13.83 -5.30 5.59
CA THR A 15 -12.92 -4.16 5.38
C THR A 15 -11.49 -4.50 5.80
N SER A 16 -11.28 -5.05 7.00
CA SER A 16 -9.93 -5.41 7.48
C SER A 16 -9.21 -6.39 6.55
N ARG A 17 -9.92 -7.31 5.89
CA ARG A 17 -9.31 -8.26 4.92
C ARG A 17 -8.80 -7.60 3.64
N VAL A 18 -9.46 -6.55 3.16
CA VAL A 18 -9.10 -5.88 1.90
C VAL A 18 -8.35 -4.56 2.12
N LEU A 19 -8.16 -4.17 3.38
CA LEU A 19 -7.66 -2.84 3.74
C LEU A 19 -6.26 -2.55 3.17
N GLN A 20 -5.34 -3.51 3.18
CA GLN A 20 -3.99 -3.29 2.64
C GLN A 20 -4.04 -3.07 1.12
N ARG A 21 -4.67 -3.99 0.36
CA ARG A 21 -4.91 -3.81 -1.08
C ARG A 21 -5.53 -2.46 -1.41
N TYR A 22 -6.54 -2.03 -0.66
CA TYR A 22 -7.13 -0.69 -0.81
C TYR A 22 -6.09 0.43 -0.59
N LEU A 23 -5.34 0.37 0.52
CA LEU A 23 -4.32 1.37 0.83
C LEU A 23 -3.14 1.36 -0.15
N ASP A 24 -2.92 0.26 -0.85
CA ASP A 24 -1.86 0.07 -1.86
C ASP A 24 -2.35 0.42 -3.28
N GLY A 25 -3.64 0.74 -3.46
CA GLY A 25 -4.22 1.09 -4.76
C GLY A 25 -4.58 -0.12 -5.63
N GLU A 26 -4.62 -1.32 -5.05
CA GLU A 26 -4.84 -2.61 -5.72
C GLU A 26 -6.27 -3.17 -5.52
N ALA A 27 -7.16 -2.37 -4.93
CA ALA A 27 -8.58 -2.70 -4.84
C ALA A 27 -9.30 -2.29 -6.13
N ASP A 28 -10.24 -3.11 -6.60
CA ASP A 28 -11.18 -2.69 -7.64
C ASP A 28 -12.06 -1.54 -7.14
N ASP A 29 -12.61 -0.75 -8.08
CA ASP A 29 -13.36 0.47 -7.78
C ASP A 29 -14.53 0.23 -6.80
N LEU A 30 -15.23 -0.88 -6.95
CA LEU A 30 -16.36 -1.23 -6.09
C LEU A 30 -15.90 -1.53 -4.66
N THR A 31 -14.80 -2.28 -4.52
CA THR A 31 -14.19 -2.57 -3.22
C THR A 31 -13.64 -1.30 -2.60
N ALA A 32 -12.98 -0.43 -3.37
CA ALA A 32 -12.44 0.83 -2.90
C ALA A 32 -13.52 1.76 -2.36
N ALA A 33 -14.63 1.93 -3.09
CA ALA A 33 -15.76 2.75 -2.65
C ALA A 33 -16.37 2.24 -1.33
N ARG A 34 -16.57 0.93 -1.20
CA ARG A 34 -17.11 0.30 0.03
C ARG A 34 -16.19 0.44 1.23
N VAL A 35 -14.87 0.34 1.00
CA VAL A 35 -13.89 0.55 2.06
C VAL A 35 -13.89 2.01 2.49
N ALA A 36 -13.86 2.95 1.56
CA ALA A 36 -13.91 4.39 1.85
C ALA A 36 -15.12 4.75 2.72
N GLU A 37 -16.33 4.34 2.32
CA GLU A 37 -17.57 4.56 3.07
C GLU A 37 -17.50 3.98 4.50
N HIS A 38 -16.91 2.80 4.67
CA HIS A 38 -16.77 2.21 5.99
C HIS A 38 -15.74 2.94 6.88
N LEU A 39 -14.65 3.44 6.30
CA LEU A 39 -13.63 4.18 7.04
C LEU A 39 -14.14 5.53 7.57
N GLU A 40 -15.08 6.16 6.86
CA GLU A 40 -15.74 7.40 7.31
C GLU A 40 -16.62 7.19 8.55
N THR A 41 -17.20 5.99 8.70
CA THR A 41 -18.21 5.71 9.71
C THR A 41 -17.71 4.84 10.87
N CYS A 42 -16.64 4.06 10.66
CA CYS A 42 -16.12 3.13 11.65
C CYS A 42 -14.76 3.57 12.20
N ARG A 43 -14.78 4.14 13.42
CA ARG A 43 -13.56 4.58 14.13
C ARG A 43 -12.48 3.51 14.24
N ARG A 44 -12.86 2.25 14.49
CA ARG A 44 -11.92 1.13 14.66
C ARG A 44 -11.15 0.85 13.37
N CYS A 45 -11.86 0.72 12.25
CA CYS A 45 -11.24 0.49 10.95
C CYS A 45 -10.47 1.72 10.46
N GLY A 46 -10.97 2.93 10.73
CA GLY A 46 -10.25 4.18 10.47
C GLY A 46 -8.91 4.26 11.21
N LEU A 47 -8.86 3.85 12.47
CA LEU A 47 -7.61 3.78 13.23
C LEU A 47 -6.64 2.74 12.65
N GLN A 48 -7.13 1.56 12.29
CA GLN A 48 -6.31 0.52 11.64
C GLN A 48 -5.69 1.04 10.33
N ALA A 49 -6.47 1.75 9.51
CA ALA A 49 -6.00 2.33 8.25
C ALA A 49 -4.88 3.34 8.48
N ARG A 50 -5.05 4.26 9.44
CA ARG A 50 -4.02 5.24 9.82
C ARG A 50 -2.75 4.56 10.32
N THR A 51 -2.86 3.50 11.13
CA THR A 51 -1.71 2.73 11.60
C THR A 51 -0.94 2.11 10.43
N TYR A 52 -1.63 1.49 9.47
CA TYR A 52 -0.96 0.95 8.29
C TYR A 52 -0.32 2.03 7.42
N GLN A 53 -0.97 3.18 7.24
CA GLN A 53 -0.36 4.31 6.53
C GLN A 53 0.90 4.81 7.23
N ALA A 54 0.87 4.96 8.55
CA ALA A 54 2.04 5.36 9.34
C ALA A 54 3.19 4.35 9.24
N ILE A 55 2.88 3.04 9.28
CA ILE A 55 3.89 1.99 9.06
C ILE A 55 4.48 2.10 7.65
N LYS A 56 3.65 2.27 6.61
CA LYS A 56 4.13 2.42 5.24
C LYS A 56 4.99 3.67 5.05
N GLU A 57 4.63 4.77 5.71
CA GLU A 57 5.43 5.99 5.71
C GLU A 57 6.77 5.79 6.43
N ALA A 58 6.77 5.13 7.59
CA ALA A 58 7.98 4.79 8.32
C ALA A 58 8.90 3.84 7.52
N LEU A 59 8.33 2.89 6.79
CA LEU A 59 9.09 2.00 5.90
C LEU A 59 9.66 2.76 4.70
N ARG A 60 8.88 3.66 4.07
CA ARG A 60 9.34 4.51 2.96
C ARG A 60 10.43 5.49 3.38
N SER A 61 10.34 6.05 4.58
CA SER A 61 11.37 6.95 5.13
C SER A 61 12.59 6.19 5.66
N GLY A 62 12.40 4.97 6.17
CA GLY A 62 13.47 4.06 6.59
C GLY A 62 14.23 3.45 5.42
N SER A 63 13.59 3.28 4.25
CA SER A 63 14.27 3.07 2.96
C SER A 63 14.91 4.38 2.50
N ARG A 64 15.95 4.76 3.23
CA ARG A 64 16.77 5.95 3.02
C ARG A 64 17.34 5.96 1.59
N ASP A 65 17.33 7.15 0.99
CA ASP A 65 17.94 7.57 -0.29
C ASP A 65 18.76 6.48 -0.98
N VAL A 66 18.20 5.92 -2.06
CA VAL A 66 19.03 5.21 -3.02
C VAL A 66 19.99 6.26 -3.58
N ASP A 67 21.29 6.08 -3.34
CA ASP A 67 22.32 6.99 -3.84
C ASP A 67 22.14 7.18 -5.36
N ASP A 68 21.82 8.41 -5.77
CA ASP A 68 21.64 8.77 -7.19
C ASP A 68 22.85 8.38 -8.04
N LEU A 69 24.05 8.40 -7.45
CA LEU A 69 25.26 7.95 -8.13
C LEU A 69 25.24 6.43 -8.35
N ALA A 70 24.79 5.65 -7.36
CA ALA A 70 24.62 4.20 -7.50
C ALA A 70 23.57 3.87 -8.57
N LEU A 71 22.45 4.58 -8.61
CA LEU A 71 21.43 4.42 -9.67
C LEU A 71 21.98 4.76 -11.06
N ARG A 72 22.68 5.89 -11.20
CA ARG A 72 23.30 6.27 -12.48
C ARG A 72 24.30 5.21 -12.97
N ARG A 73 25.11 4.66 -12.07
CA ARG A 73 26.07 3.59 -12.40
C ARG A 73 25.36 2.31 -12.82
N LEU A 74 24.29 1.93 -12.13
CA LEU A 74 23.48 0.77 -12.51
C LEU A 74 22.85 0.93 -13.90
N HIS A 75 22.29 2.10 -14.22
CA HIS A 75 21.73 2.38 -15.54
C HIS A 75 22.79 2.42 -16.65
N ALA A 76 23.99 2.93 -16.38
CA ALA A 76 25.09 2.90 -17.34
C ALA A 76 25.54 1.46 -17.62
N PHE A 77 25.68 0.65 -16.56
CA PHE A 77 26.04 -0.75 -16.68
C PHE A 77 25.00 -1.57 -17.46
N SER A 78 23.71 -1.40 -17.14
CA SER A 78 22.63 -2.10 -17.87
C SER A 78 22.61 -1.77 -19.36
N ARG A 79 22.91 -0.52 -19.74
CA ARG A 79 23.01 -0.12 -21.15
C ARG A 79 24.20 -0.75 -21.86
N SER A 80 25.36 -0.79 -21.19
CA SER A 80 26.55 -1.48 -21.71
C SER A 80 26.31 -2.96 -21.96
N LEU A 81 25.52 -3.64 -21.11
CA LEU A 81 25.17 -5.04 -21.33
C LEU A 81 24.29 -5.21 -22.58
N ALA A 82 23.28 -4.36 -22.76
CA ALA A 82 22.39 -4.40 -23.93
C ALA A 82 23.14 -4.11 -25.24
N ASP A 83 24.01 -3.09 -25.27
CA ASP A 83 24.82 -2.76 -26.45
C ASP A 83 25.81 -3.88 -26.84
N THR A 84 26.21 -4.70 -25.87
CA THR A 84 27.14 -5.84 -26.13
C THR A 84 26.39 -7.05 -26.70
N ASP A 85 25.11 -7.23 -26.34
CA ASP A 85 24.26 -8.29 -26.88
C ASP A 85 23.81 -8.00 -28.33
N ASP A 86 23.65 -6.72 -28.71
CA ASP A 86 23.28 -6.31 -30.09
C ASP A 86 24.48 -6.32 -31.06
N ALA A 87 25.71 -6.46 -30.56
CA ALA A 87 26.95 -6.47 -31.34
C ALA A 87 27.48 -7.88 -31.66
N GLY A 88 26.73 -8.94 -31.32
CA GLY A 88 27.00 -10.35 -31.64
C GLY A 88 26.09 -10.90 -32.72
#